data_AF-A0A0T2ZFV1-F1
#
_entry.id   AF-A0A0T2ZFV1-F1
#
_cell.length_a   1.000
_cell.length_b   1.000
_cell.length_c   1.000
_cell.angle_alpha   90.00
_cell.angle_beta   90.00
_cell.angle_gamma   90.00
#
_symmetry.space_group_name_H-M   'P 1'
#
loop_
_entity.id
_entity.type
_entity.pdbx_description
1 polymer ?
#
loop_
_entity_poly.entity_id
_entity_poly.type
_entity_poly.pdbx_seq_one_letter_code
_entity_poly.pdbx_strand_id
1 'polypeptide(L)'
;MYGQLDYKPEHAQAPWTVSYFLCRDLALPDLTPAQASARGQALKQMKNEVHDLTDAQLKILSAIARGLPADTVDLVSDLYIALAHLRLPDAQRKEREALITTTLDAYFQGTPALPGVTAGISHISLLAPLVPDAFLESMVRSQAARLHMVSMAQPPWATCCAELVKSLDTLMGALGIETQTKEEHLLLSACFTRPQAERPMFLELLALAARHRLAGAVRSTGAALLNAGLLVASEGDILVSVLQDCTAANLDGSMQTDIDQIVANQVALGRATDSARAQMVIEATIDAVRAGVPLGAKVQECNQAAIAAANQVWSQQLLRMTPQRLRLRNTLPQAPDQRKNDDTSSPPDLDPVNTWSVNKLVQWIGGPISDKEPQPLDRKAIVAKEKTARQEARVKTRMPEKIARTDLDLTEADIGFTVQNGLGTYADFCIWEIERSKSLINDSTAMHACMDLLAPLQRVRDGLEPDDRKVRSLLYRADVAIGLLRKDIHVMAVDARTRQRFAEQLQMALTREQMVEGKRHGGVIGCRLSRGDWPWVAEQYHRRWLPWTGQITIDGVPQPMQPDQALGLYVTGKSLSGHEFDVSVHLWQRKPGRHSAPGTGRAPYAPMNTEDWIDTLIPCTVLHVPSAG
;
A
#
# COMPACT_ATOMS: atom_id res chain seq x y z
N MET A 1 -3.82 -5.39 -15.76
CA MET A 1 -3.35 -4.44 -16.79
C MET A 1 -2.18 -3.65 -16.24
N TYR A 2 -1.35 -3.13 -17.14
CA TYR A 2 0.07 -2.85 -16.88
C TYR A 2 0.42 -1.38 -17.12
N GLY A 3 1.59 -0.98 -16.68
CA GLY A 3 2.15 0.34 -16.96
C GLY A 3 3.61 0.29 -17.45
N GLN A 4 4.19 1.46 -17.59
CA GLN A 4 5.61 1.68 -17.79
C GLN A 4 6.25 2.04 -16.44
N LEU A 5 7.23 1.26 -16.02
CA LEU A 5 7.95 1.41 -14.78
C LEU A 5 9.13 2.35 -14.97
N ASP A 6 9.41 3.12 -13.93
CA ASP A 6 10.66 3.85 -13.75
C ASP A 6 11.16 3.59 -12.33
N TYR A 7 12.47 3.43 -12.19
CA TYR A 7 13.11 3.14 -10.91
C TYR A 7 14.25 4.13 -10.68
N LYS A 8 14.07 4.99 -9.68
CA LYS A 8 15.02 6.04 -9.29
C LYS A 8 15.36 5.90 -7.81
N PRO A 9 16.47 5.23 -7.45
CA PRO A 9 16.82 4.97 -6.06
C PRO A 9 17.00 6.24 -5.22
N GLU A 10 17.33 7.37 -5.85
CA GLU A 10 17.48 8.68 -5.20
C GLU A 10 16.15 9.33 -4.77
N HIS A 11 15.01 8.87 -5.30
CA HIS A 11 13.69 9.38 -4.90
C HIS A 11 13.21 8.71 -3.60
N ALA A 12 13.58 9.31 -2.46
CA ALA A 12 13.37 8.77 -1.11
C ALA A 12 11.91 8.42 -0.71
N GLN A 13 10.89 8.97 -1.37
CA GLN A 13 9.49 8.69 -1.02
C GLN A 13 8.84 7.63 -1.92
N ALA A 14 9.25 7.59 -3.20
CA ALA A 14 8.67 6.73 -4.22
C ALA A 14 9.74 6.36 -5.25
N PRO A 15 10.64 5.40 -4.90
CA PRO A 15 11.73 5.01 -5.79
C PRO A 15 11.21 4.26 -7.02
N TRP A 16 10.07 3.59 -6.90
CA TRP A 16 9.30 3.07 -8.01
C TRP A 16 8.22 4.07 -8.39
N THR A 17 8.12 4.35 -9.69
CA THR A 17 6.98 5.07 -10.25
C THR A 17 6.42 4.28 -11.43
N VAL A 18 5.13 4.47 -11.69
CA VAL A 18 4.45 3.83 -12.81
C VAL A 18 3.68 4.87 -13.60
N SER A 19 3.97 4.92 -14.90
CA SER A 19 3.19 5.67 -15.88
C SER A 19 2.22 4.72 -16.55
N TYR A 20 0.96 5.11 -16.70
CA TYR A 20 -0.05 4.26 -17.32
C TYR A 20 -1.06 5.11 -18.09
N PHE A 21 -1.78 4.45 -18.99
CA PHE A 21 -2.81 5.12 -19.79
C PHE A 21 -3.94 5.63 -18.89
N LEU A 22 -4.31 6.89 -19.09
CA LEU A 22 -5.50 7.51 -18.51
C LEU A 22 -6.32 8.09 -19.65
N CYS A 23 -7.58 7.66 -19.77
CA CYS A 23 -8.51 8.28 -20.72
C CYS A 23 -8.71 9.74 -20.29
N ARG A 24 -8.31 10.70 -21.13
CA ARG A 24 -8.44 12.14 -20.85
C ARG A 24 -9.50 12.81 -21.71
N ASP A 25 -9.83 12.21 -22.84
CA ASP A 25 -10.77 12.75 -23.80
C ASP A 25 -12.15 12.10 -23.62
N LEU A 26 -13.18 12.86 -23.97
CA LEU A 26 -14.58 12.41 -23.88
C LEU A 26 -15.17 12.09 -25.26
N ALA A 27 -14.38 12.22 -26.31
CA ALA A 27 -14.78 12.03 -27.69
C ALA A 27 -13.59 11.56 -28.53
N LEU A 28 -13.88 10.99 -29.70
CA LEU A 28 -12.84 10.67 -30.67
C LEU A 28 -12.07 11.94 -31.08
N PRO A 29 -10.74 11.88 -31.19
CA PRO A 29 -9.94 13.02 -31.60
C PRO A 29 -10.15 13.33 -33.09
N ASP A 30 -10.15 14.61 -33.43
CA ASP A 30 -10.04 15.07 -34.81
C ASP A 30 -8.59 14.92 -35.29
N LEU A 31 -8.34 13.89 -36.10
CA LEU A 31 -7.00 13.54 -36.54
C LEU A 31 -6.61 14.27 -37.82
N THR A 32 -5.42 14.87 -37.83
CA THR A 32 -4.77 15.29 -39.08
C THR A 32 -4.44 14.07 -39.95
N PRO A 33 -4.28 14.24 -41.28
CA PRO A 33 -3.86 13.13 -42.16
C PRO A 33 -2.55 12.45 -41.71
N ALA A 34 -1.60 13.22 -41.18
CA ALA A 34 -0.35 12.69 -40.65
C ALA A 34 -0.58 11.80 -39.41
N GLN A 35 -1.40 12.25 -38.47
CA GLN A 35 -1.76 11.48 -37.27
C GLN A 35 -2.55 10.21 -37.58
N ALA A 36 -3.46 10.26 -38.58
CA ALA A 36 -4.17 9.08 -39.06
C ALA A 36 -3.21 8.08 -39.74
N SER A 37 -2.27 8.58 -40.55
CA SER A 37 -1.23 7.76 -41.18
C SER A 37 -0.33 7.08 -40.14
N ALA A 38 0.12 7.81 -39.11
CA ALA A 38 0.93 7.25 -38.03
C ALA A 38 0.24 6.09 -37.28
N ARG A 39 -1.07 6.22 -37.00
CA ARG A 39 -1.88 5.13 -36.41
C ARG A 39 -1.98 3.92 -37.34
N GLY A 40 -2.13 4.15 -38.65
CA GLY A 40 -2.11 3.10 -39.65
C GLY A 40 -0.75 2.38 -39.73
N GLN A 41 0.35 3.12 -39.61
CA GLN A 41 1.70 2.56 -39.55
C GLN A 41 1.92 1.73 -38.28
N ALA A 42 1.48 2.22 -37.12
CA ALA A 42 1.56 1.49 -35.85
C ALA A 42 0.79 0.15 -35.90
N LEU A 43 -0.43 0.14 -36.45
CA LEU A 43 -1.20 -1.08 -36.66
C LEU A 43 -0.52 -2.05 -37.64
N LYS A 44 0.09 -1.53 -38.71
CA LYS A 44 0.83 -2.34 -39.68
C LYS A 44 2.08 -2.97 -39.03
N GLN A 45 2.81 -2.20 -38.24
CA GLN A 45 3.95 -2.69 -37.46
C GLN A 45 3.51 -3.82 -36.54
N MET A 46 2.47 -3.60 -35.74
CA MET A 46 1.93 -4.60 -34.81
C MET A 46 1.48 -5.89 -35.54
N LYS A 47 0.82 -5.77 -36.70
CA LYS A 47 0.44 -6.92 -37.53
C LYS A 47 1.65 -7.73 -38.01
N ASN A 48 2.77 -7.06 -38.29
CA ASN A 48 4.00 -7.74 -38.70
C ASN A 48 4.72 -8.42 -37.52
N GLU A 49 4.66 -7.81 -36.33
CA GLU A 49 5.32 -8.31 -35.11
C GLU A 49 4.52 -9.41 -34.40
N VAL A 50 3.19 -9.45 -34.57
CA VAL A 50 2.28 -10.41 -33.93
C VAL A 50 1.65 -11.32 -34.98
N HIS A 51 2.29 -12.45 -35.27
CA HIS A 51 1.91 -13.35 -36.36
C HIS A 51 0.56 -14.07 -36.19
N ASP A 52 0.06 -14.19 -34.97
CA ASP A 52 -1.18 -14.88 -34.59
C ASP A 52 -2.36 -13.93 -34.34
N LEU A 53 -2.28 -12.69 -34.84
CA LEU A 53 -3.34 -11.69 -34.66
C LEU A 53 -4.60 -12.04 -35.48
N THR A 54 -5.73 -12.20 -34.80
CA THR A 54 -7.03 -12.48 -35.45
C THR A 54 -7.66 -11.22 -36.05
N ASP A 55 -8.52 -11.38 -37.07
CA ASP A 55 -9.26 -10.25 -37.68
C ASP A 55 -10.14 -9.50 -36.66
N ALA A 56 -10.74 -10.23 -35.71
CA ALA A 56 -11.53 -9.64 -34.64
C ALA A 56 -10.68 -8.74 -33.72
N GLN A 57 -9.49 -9.21 -33.32
CA GLN A 57 -8.55 -8.41 -32.53
C GLN A 57 -8.08 -7.19 -33.31
N LEU A 58 -7.72 -7.35 -34.60
CA LEU A 58 -7.27 -6.25 -35.45
C LEU A 58 -8.35 -5.16 -35.60
N LYS A 59 -9.63 -5.55 -35.71
CA LYS A 59 -10.75 -4.60 -35.77
C LYS A 59 -10.87 -3.78 -34.48
N ILE A 60 -10.73 -4.43 -33.32
CA ILE A 60 -10.79 -3.74 -32.02
C ILE A 60 -9.58 -2.83 -31.85
N LEU A 61 -8.37 -3.31 -32.14
CA LEU A 61 -7.14 -2.52 -32.09
C LEU A 61 -7.19 -1.30 -33.01
N SER A 62 -7.78 -1.44 -34.20
CA SER A 62 -7.99 -0.32 -35.14
C SER A 62 -8.99 0.72 -34.61
N ALA A 63 -10.03 0.28 -33.88
CA ALA A 63 -10.91 1.21 -33.18
C ALA A 63 -10.17 1.94 -32.06
N ILE A 64 -9.41 1.22 -31.23
CA ILE A 64 -8.60 1.81 -30.14
C ILE A 64 -7.58 2.80 -30.70
N ALA A 65 -6.82 2.45 -31.73
CA ALA A 65 -5.84 3.33 -32.37
C ALA A 65 -6.45 4.67 -32.78
N ARG A 66 -7.67 4.66 -33.34
CA ARG A 66 -8.41 5.87 -33.72
C ARG A 66 -8.93 6.66 -32.52
N GLY A 67 -9.23 5.98 -31.41
CA GLY A 67 -9.69 6.60 -30.18
C GLY A 67 -8.57 7.19 -29.32
N LEU A 68 -7.33 6.72 -29.43
CA LEU A 68 -6.21 7.24 -28.62
C LEU A 68 -5.99 8.75 -28.83
N PRO A 69 -5.67 9.52 -27.78
CA PRO A 69 -5.45 10.98 -27.84
C PRO A 69 -4.54 11.42 -28.99
N ALA A 70 -4.81 12.60 -29.54
CA ALA A 70 -4.11 13.13 -30.71
C ALA A 70 -2.59 13.28 -30.50
N ASP A 71 -2.17 13.54 -29.25
CA ASP A 71 -0.80 13.74 -28.76
C ASP A 71 -0.14 12.46 -28.20
N THR A 72 -0.77 11.29 -28.39
CA THR A 72 -0.21 10.01 -27.94
C THR A 72 1.17 9.77 -28.54
N VAL A 73 2.19 9.72 -27.69
CA VAL A 73 3.60 9.62 -28.09
C VAL A 73 3.99 8.18 -28.50
N ASP A 74 3.42 7.17 -27.84
CA ASP A 74 3.78 5.76 -28.06
C ASP A 74 2.55 4.89 -28.39
N LEU A 75 2.04 5.08 -29.61
CA LEU A 75 0.89 4.34 -30.14
C LEU A 75 1.09 2.82 -30.12
N VAL A 76 2.31 2.33 -30.35
CA VAL A 76 2.57 0.89 -30.45
C VAL A 76 2.44 0.24 -29.08
N SER A 77 3.02 0.82 -28.03
CA SER A 77 2.90 0.28 -26.68
C SER A 77 1.46 0.27 -26.18
N ASP A 78 0.67 1.32 -26.43
CA ASP A 78 -0.76 1.34 -26.07
C ASP A 78 -1.56 0.25 -26.79
N LEU A 79 -1.24 -0.03 -28.06
CA LEU A 79 -1.85 -1.14 -28.79
C LEU A 79 -1.44 -2.50 -28.24
N TYR A 80 -0.19 -2.68 -27.80
CA TYR A 80 0.23 -3.90 -27.11
C TYR A 80 -0.50 -4.09 -25.78
N ILE A 81 -0.72 -3.02 -25.01
CA ILE A 81 -1.56 -3.06 -23.80
C ILE A 81 -2.99 -3.49 -24.18
N ALA A 82 -3.60 -2.91 -25.21
CA ALA A 82 -4.91 -3.35 -25.69
C ALA A 82 -4.93 -4.83 -26.09
N LEU A 83 -3.92 -5.30 -26.82
CA LEU A 83 -3.83 -6.71 -27.19
C LEU A 83 -3.68 -7.61 -25.97
N ALA A 84 -2.92 -7.20 -24.96
CA ALA A 84 -2.77 -7.95 -23.73
C ALA A 84 -4.12 -8.11 -23.02
N HIS A 85 -4.98 -7.07 -23.02
CA HIS A 85 -6.36 -7.19 -22.55
C HIS A 85 -7.17 -8.21 -23.38
N LEU A 86 -7.08 -8.14 -24.71
CA LEU A 86 -7.80 -9.05 -25.61
C LEU A 86 -7.33 -10.51 -25.52
N ARG A 87 -6.16 -10.76 -24.91
CA ARG A 87 -5.57 -12.08 -24.68
C ARG A 87 -5.71 -12.57 -23.23
N LEU A 88 -6.37 -11.80 -22.36
CA LEU A 88 -6.72 -12.29 -21.02
C LEU A 88 -7.62 -13.53 -21.12
N PRO A 89 -7.59 -14.43 -20.12
CA PRO A 89 -8.58 -15.49 -20.01
C PRO A 89 -10.01 -14.92 -20.09
N ASP A 90 -10.90 -15.58 -20.82
CA ASP A 90 -12.26 -15.09 -21.10
C ASP A 90 -13.02 -14.65 -19.84
N ALA A 91 -12.89 -15.39 -18.73
CA ALA A 91 -13.52 -15.04 -17.46
C ALA A 91 -13.03 -13.69 -16.93
N GLN A 92 -11.70 -13.49 -16.88
CA GLN A 92 -11.08 -12.25 -16.42
C GLN A 92 -11.39 -11.08 -17.35
N ARG A 93 -11.38 -11.31 -18.67
CA ARG A 93 -11.73 -10.29 -19.66
C ARG A 93 -13.18 -9.82 -19.48
N LYS A 94 -14.13 -10.76 -19.39
CA LYS A 94 -15.56 -10.45 -19.20
C LYS A 94 -15.83 -9.75 -17.89
N GLU A 95 -15.15 -10.13 -16.80
CA GLU A 95 -15.26 -9.45 -15.52
C GLU A 95 -14.86 -7.97 -15.62
N ARG A 96 -13.75 -7.68 -16.31
CA ARG A 96 -13.32 -6.29 -16.56
C ARG A 96 -14.31 -5.51 -17.42
N GLU A 97 -14.77 -6.10 -18.52
CA GLU A 97 -15.75 -5.47 -19.42
C GLU A 97 -17.10 -5.23 -18.71
N ALA A 98 -17.51 -6.16 -17.84
CA ALA A 98 -18.69 -6.03 -17.00
C ALA A 98 -18.53 -4.90 -15.96
N LEU A 99 -17.38 -4.80 -15.28
CA LEU A 99 -17.11 -3.70 -14.35
C LEU A 99 -17.23 -2.33 -15.05
N ILE A 100 -16.67 -2.18 -16.25
CA ILE A 100 -16.77 -0.95 -17.04
C ILE A 100 -18.24 -0.65 -17.34
N THR A 101 -18.97 -1.64 -17.87
CA THR A 101 -20.38 -1.50 -18.26
C THR A 101 -21.26 -1.16 -17.07
N THR A 102 -21.18 -1.92 -15.98
CA THR A 102 -21.95 -1.69 -14.76
C THR A 102 -21.65 -0.31 -14.15
N THR A 103 -20.39 0.12 -14.16
CA THR A 103 -20.02 1.46 -13.67
C THR A 103 -20.65 2.54 -14.54
N LEU A 104 -20.60 2.44 -15.87
CA LEU A 104 -21.21 3.43 -16.76
C LEU A 104 -22.75 3.43 -16.63
N ASP A 105 -23.37 2.25 -16.60
CA ASP A 105 -24.82 2.11 -16.46
C ASP A 105 -25.32 2.81 -15.18
N ALA A 106 -24.63 2.66 -14.06
CA ALA A 106 -24.99 3.31 -12.79
C ALA A 106 -24.98 4.85 -12.85
N TYR A 107 -24.23 5.43 -13.79
CA TYR A 107 -24.13 6.89 -13.98
C TYR A 107 -25.14 7.41 -14.99
N PHE A 108 -25.52 6.60 -15.99
CA PHE A 108 -26.36 7.02 -17.11
C PHE A 108 -27.74 6.34 -17.13
N GLN A 109 -28.11 5.61 -16.08
CA GLN A 109 -29.42 4.98 -15.95
C GLN A 109 -30.55 6.03 -16.02
N GLY A 110 -31.44 5.92 -17.00
CA GLY A 110 -32.54 6.88 -17.20
C GLY A 110 -32.12 8.22 -17.81
N THR A 111 -30.87 8.34 -18.26
CA THR A 111 -30.38 9.50 -19.03
C THR A 111 -30.94 9.45 -20.46
N PRO A 112 -31.45 10.56 -21.03
CA PRO A 112 -31.80 10.61 -22.44
C PRO A 112 -30.62 10.23 -23.32
N ALA A 113 -30.87 9.43 -24.36
CA ALA A 113 -29.86 8.99 -25.32
C ALA A 113 -29.44 10.14 -26.25
N LEU A 114 -28.67 11.10 -25.72
CA LEU A 114 -28.12 12.20 -26.50
C LEU A 114 -26.92 11.72 -27.32
N PRO A 115 -26.80 12.11 -28.60
CA PRO A 115 -25.70 11.63 -29.46
C PRO A 115 -24.30 11.86 -28.85
N GLY A 116 -24.06 13.01 -28.23
CA GLY A 116 -22.79 13.32 -27.57
C GLY A 116 -22.52 12.45 -26.34
N VAL A 117 -23.55 12.18 -25.53
CA VAL A 117 -23.43 11.30 -24.35
C VAL A 117 -23.18 9.85 -24.79
N THR A 118 -23.95 9.34 -25.76
CA THR A 118 -23.78 7.99 -26.30
C THR A 118 -22.40 7.80 -26.94
N ALA A 119 -21.91 8.81 -27.69
CA ALA A 119 -20.58 8.80 -28.27
C ALA A 119 -19.50 8.80 -27.18
N GLY A 120 -19.65 9.62 -26.14
CA GLY A 120 -18.74 9.67 -25.01
C GLY A 120 -18.69 8.38 -24.21
N ILE A 121 -19.84 7.77 -23.89
CA ILE A 121 -19.93 6.46 -23.25
C ILE A 121 -19.20 5.40 -24.09
N SER A 122 -19.46 5.38 -25.41
CA SER A 122 -18.80 4.44 -26.32
C SER A 122 -17.29 4.64 -26.37
N HIS A 123 -16.83 5.90 -26.32
CA HIS A 123 -15.41 6.24 -26.27
C HIS A 123 -14.74 5.80 -24.96
N ILE A 124 -15.39 6.04 -23.83
CA ILE A 124 -14.91 5.58 -22.52
C ILE A 124 -14.82 4.06 -22.51
N SER A 125 -15.87 3.34 -22.95
CA SER A 125 -15.87 1.88 -23.04
C SER A 125 -14.78 1.32 -23.96
N LEU A 126 -14.44 2.05 -25.04
CA LEU A 126 -13.40 1.66 -25.98
C LEU A 126 -11.99 1.74 -25.35
N LEU A 127 -11.72 2.77 -24.55
CA LEU A 127 -10.37 3.05 -24.02
C LEU A 127 -10.16 2.57 -22.59
N ALA A 128 -11.22 2.39 -21.81
CA ALA A 128 -11.14 1.88 -20.43
C ALA A 128 -10.35 0.56 -20.28
N PRO A 129 -10.37 -0.39 -21.24
CA PRO A 129 -9.56 -1.60 -21.15
C PRO A 129 -8.04 -1.37 -21.03
N LEU A 130 -7.53 -0.23 -21.50
CA LEU A 130 -6.12 0.15 -21.39
C LEU A 130 -5.69 0.48 -19.95
N VAL A 131 -6.65 0.76 -19.06
CA VAL A 131 -6.38 1.22 -17.71
C VAL A 131 -6.06 0.04 -16.77
N PRO A 132 -5.03 0.17 -15.92
CA PRO A 132 -4.73 -0.80 -14.87
C PRO A 132 -5.94 -1.12 -13.98
N ASP A 133 -6.09 -2.39 -13.59
CA ASP A 133 -7.20 -2.92 -12.79
C ASP A 133 -7.40 -2.16 -11.47
N ALA A 134 -6.28 -1.75 -10.84
CA ALA A 134 -6.29 -0.99 -9.60
C ALA A 134 -6.92 0.40 -9.75
N PHE A 135 -6.89 0.99 -10.96
CA PHE A 135 -7.42 2.31 -11.26
C PHE A 135 -8.69 2.28 -12.13
N LEU A 136 -9.07 1.13 -12.69
CA LEU A 136 -10.11 1.00 -13.70
C LEU A 136 -11.42 1.68 -13.27
N GLU A 137 -11.94 1.29 -12.12
CA GLU A 137 -13.19 1.83 -11.59
C GLU A 137 -13.11 3.36 -11.35
N SER A 138 -12.08 3.82 -10.61
CA SER A 138 -11.89 5.25 -10.33
C SER A 138 -11.74 6.08 -11.60
N MET A 139 -11.07 5.53 -12.62
CA MET A 139 -10.90 6.18 -13.92
C MET A 139 -12.23 6.25 -14.67
N VAL A 140 -12.98 5.15 -14.76
CA VAL A 140 -14.30 5.13 -15.42
C VAL A 140 -15.26 6.10 -14.72
N ARG A 141 -15.32 6.09 -13.38
CA ARG A 141 -16.10 7.06 -12.58
C ARG A 141 -15.69 8.51 -12.89
N SER A 142 -14.39 8.78 -12.97
CA SER A 142 -13.88 10.13 -13.27
C SER A 142 -14.28 10.59 -14.67
N GLN A 143 -14.21 9.71 -15.68
CA GLN A 143 -14.63 10.06 -17.04
C GLN A 143 -16.15 10.18 -17.18
N ALA A 144 -16.91 9.32 -16.50
CA ALA A 144 -18.37 9.43 -16.44
C ALA A 144 -18.79 10.78 -15.83
N ALA A 145 -18.16 11.18 -14.71
CA ALA A 145 -18.39 12.47 -14.08
C ALA A 145 -18.06 13.64 -15.02
N ARG A 146 -16.91 13.59 -15.70
CA ARG A 146 -16.52 14.62 -16.68
C ARG A 146 -17.49 14.69 -17.87
N LEU A 147 -17.95 13.55 -18.37
CA LEU A 147 -18.95 13.48 -19.43
C LEU A 147 -20.27 14.11 -18.99
N HIS A 148 -20.73 13.83 -17.77
CA HIS A 148 -21.90 14.49 -17.17
C HIS A 148 -21.74 16.01 -17.15
N MET A 149 -20.63 16.50 -16.60
CA MET A 149 -20.36 17.94 -16.46
C MET A 149 -20.31 18.66 -17.81
N VAL A 150 -19.62 18.10 -18.81
CA VAL A 150 -19.56 18.69 -20.16
C VAL A 150 -20.92 18.65 -20.85
N SER A 151 -21.69 17.58 -20.65
CA SER A 151 -23.01 17.44 -21.26
C SER A 151 -24.03 18.41 -20.68
N MET A 152 -23.81 19.00 -19.50
CA MET A 152 -24.72 20.00 -18.91
C MET A 152 -24.89 21.27 -19.74
N ALA A 153 -23.94 21.56 -20.63
CA ALA A 153 -24.08 22.64 -21.59
C ALA A 153 -25.14 22.35 -22.68
N GLN A 154 -25.61 21.10 -22.82
CA GLN A 154 -26.61 20.71 -23.82
C GLN A 154 -28.04 20.86 -23.27
N PRO A 155 -28.95 21.59 -23.95
CA PRO A 155 -30.28 21.92 -23.42
C PRO A 155 -31.13 20.72 -22.94
N PRO A 156 -31.16 19.57 -23.65
CA PRO A 156 -31.93 18.41 -23.19
C PRO A 156 -31.39 17.84 -21.87
N TRP A 157 -30.07 17.79 -21.71
CA TRP A 157 -29.44 17.30 -20.48
C TRP A 157 -29.54 18.30 -19.34
N ALA A 158 -29.38 19.60 -19.65
CA ALA A 158 -29.58 20.69 -18.71
C ALA A 158 -30.97 20.61 -18.07
N THR A 159 -32.01 20.31 -18.86
CA THR A 159 -33.38 20.12 -18.36
C THR A 159 -33.48 18.94 -17.41
N CYS A 160 -32.86 17.80 -17.74
CA CYS A 160 -32.85 16.63 -16.87
C CYS A 160 -32.12 16.86 -15.54
N CYS A 161 -31.05 17.66 -15.56
CA CYS A 161 -30.28 17.99 -14.37
C CYS A 161 -30.79 19.24 -13.63
N ALA A 162 -31.79 19.95 -14.15
CA ALA A 162 -32.17 21.28 -13.66
C ALA A 162 -32.51 21.29 -12.16
N GLU A 163 -33.31 20.34 -11.69
CA GLU A 163 -33.67 20.25 -10.25
C GLU A 163 -32.46 19.87 -9.37
N LEU A 164 -31.58 19.00 -9.86
CA LEU A 164 -30.35 18.64 -9.16
C LEU A 164 -29.42 19.85 -9.03
N VAL A 165 -29.18 20.55 -10.14
CA VAL A 165 -28.33 21.73 -10.20
C VAL A 165 -28.89 22.84 -9.33
N LYS A 166 -30.20 23.13 -9.43
CA LYS A 166 -30.88 24.11 -8.59
C LYS A 166 -30.76 23.77 -7.10
N SER A 167 -30.92 22.50 -6.74
CA SER A 167 -30.76 22.03 -5.35
C SER A 167 -29.32 22.24 -4.88
N LEU A 168 -28.34 21.87 -5.72
CA LEU A 168 -26.94 22.06 -5.43
C LEU A 168 -26.59 23.55 -5.29
N ASP A 169 -27.01 24.42 -6.21
CA ASP A 169 -26.80 25.87 -6.17
C ASP A 169 -27.38 26.49 -4.90
N THR A 170 -28.58 26.05 -4.52
CA THR A 170 -29.22 26.50 -3.26
C THR A 170 -28.39 26.10 -2.05
N LEU A 171 -27.87 24.88 -2.03
CA LEU A 171 -27.04 24.37 -0.92
C LEU A 171 -25.65 25.01 -0.90
N MET A 172 -25.04 25.27 -2.05
CA MET A 172 -23.79 26.00 -2.18
C MET A 172 -23.94 27.44 -1.66
N GLY A 173 -25.03 28.12 -2.03
CA GLY A 173 -25.36 29.44 -1.49
C GLY A 173 -25.59 29.41 0.02
N ALA A 174 -26.29 28.40 0.54
CA ALA A 174 -26.49 28.22 1.98
C ALA A 174 -25.19 27.92 2.75
N LEU A 175 -24.24 27.24 2.11
CA LEU A 175 -22.91 26.99 2.65
C LEU A 175 -22.04 28.27 2.65
N GLY A 176 -22.35 29.24 1.79
CA GLY A 176 -21.56 30.46 1.59
C GLY A 176 -20.47 30.30 0.52
N ILE A 177 -20.72 29.46 -0.49
CA ILE A 177 -19.84 29.28 -1.64
C ILE A 177 -20.37 30.12 -2.81
N GLU A 178 -19.51 30.97 -3.37
CA GLU A 178 -19.83 31.81 -4.53
C GLU A 178 -19.77 31.00 -5.83
N THR A 179 -20.50 31.46 -6.85
CA THR A 179 -20.48 30.84 -8.19
C THR A 179 -19.16 31.14 -8.91
N GLN A 180 -18.80 30.27 -9.84
CA GLN A 180 -17.57 30.30 -10.64
C GLN A 180 -16.27 30.21 -9.82
N THR A 181 -16.35 29.64 -8.63
CA THR A 181 -15.20 29.42 -7.75
C THR A 181 -14.65 28.00 -7.90
N LYS A 182 -13.43 27.76 -7.39
CA LYS A 182 -12.84 26.40 -7.40
C LYS A 182 -13.62 25.45 -6.49
N GLU A 183 -14.20 25.98 -5.43
CA GLU A 183 -15.03 25.30 -4.46
C GLU A 183 -16.34 24.82 -5.09
N GLU A 184 -17.00 25.66 -5.90
CA GLU A 184 -18.16 25.27 -6.71
C GLU A 184 -17.79 24.11 -7.64
N HIS A 185 -16.67 24.22 -8.37
CA HIS A 185 -16.22 23.15 -9.26
C HIS A 185 -15.94 21.83 -8.52
N LEU A 186 -15.36 21.90 -7.32
CA LEU A 186 -15.10 20.74 -6.48
C LEU A 186 -16.40 20.09 -5.99
N LEU A 187 -17.39 20.87 -5.56
CA LEU A 187 -18.70 20.37 -5.11
C LEU A 187 -19.51 19.77 -6.27
N LEU A 188 -19.51 20.42 -7.44
CA LEU A 188 -20.09 19.89 -8.66
C LEU A 188 -19.44 18.55 -9.04
N SER A 189 -18.11 18.52 -9.08
CA SER A 189 -17.35 17.30 -9.38
C SER A 189 -17.67 16.18 -8.39
N ALA A 190 -17.67 16.48 -7.08
CA ALA A 190 -18.03 15.52 -6.04
C ALA A 190 -19.45 14.96 -6.24
N CYS A 191 -20.43 15.79 -6.59
CA CYS A 191 -21.78 15.35 -6.92
C CYS A 191 -21.80 14.41 -8.13
N PHE A 192 -21.09 14.74 -9.22
CA PHE A 192 -21.12 13.96 -10.45
C PHE A 192 -20.23 12.72 -10.45
N THR A 193 -19.29 12.62 -9.51
CA THR A 193 -18.53 11.39 -9.22
C THR A 193 -19.32 10.36 -8.42
N ARG A 194 -20.61 10.63 -8.16
CA ARG A 194 -21.57 9.68 -7.58
C ARG A 194 -22.48 9.13 -8.67
N PRO A 195 -22.76 7.81 -8.65
CA PRO A 195 -23.88 7.22 -9.39
C PRO A 195 -25.18 7.99 -9.13
N GLN A 196 -26.11 7.95 -10.08
CA GLN A 196 -27.33 8.75 -10.01
C GLN A 196 -28.16 8.48 -8.75
N ALA A 197 -28.21 7.21 -8.31
CA ALA A 197 -28.93 6.79 -7.11
C ALA A 197 -28.33 7.33 -5.79
N GLU A 198 -27.04 7.68 -5.78
CA GLU A 198 -26.33 8.15 -4.56
C GLU A 198 -26.33 9.68 -4.43
N ARG A 199 -26.69 10.42 -5.49
CA ARG A 199 -26.69 11.89 -5.48
C ARG A 199 -27.57 12.50 -4.38
N PRO A 200 -28.79 11.99 -4.08
CA PRO A 200 -29.60 12.52 -2.98
C PRO A 200 -28.89 12.48 -1.62
N MET A 201 -28.18 11.39 -1.30
CA MET A 201 -27.41 11.27 -0.06
C MET A 201 -26.30 12.33 0.03
N PHE A 202 -25.67 12.66 -1.10
CA PHE A 202 -24.68 13.74 -1.15
C PHE A 202 -25.31 15.12 -0.90
N LEU A 203 -26.50 15.38 -1.46
CA LEU A 203 -27.22 16.64 -1.19
C LEU A 203 -27.63 16.75 0.28
N GLU A 204 -28.05 15.65 0.91
CA GLU A 204 -28.34 15.61 2.35
C GLU A 204 -27.10 15.93 3.19
N LEU A 205 -25.95 15.36 2.84
CA LEU A 205 -24.68 15.68 3.48
C LEU A 205 -24.30 17.16 3.31
N LEU A 206 -24.52 17.74 2.12
CA LEU A 206 -24.30 19.17 1.91
C LEU A 206 -25.26 20.06 2.71
N ALA A 207 -26.53 19.66 2.82
CA ALA A 207 -27.50 20.35 3.68
C ALA A 207 -27.07 20.33 5.15
N LEU A 208 -26.53 19.19 5.63
CA LEU A 208 -25.96 19.09 6.97
C LEU A 208 -24.72 19.99 7.10
N ALA A 209 -23.80 19.93 6.14
CA ALA A 209 -22.59 20.75 6.14
C ALA A 209 -22.91 22.27 6.15
N ALA A 210 -23.96 22.70 5.45
CA ALA A 210 -24.44 24.08 5.46
C ALA A 210 -24.95 24.50 6.84
N ARG A 211 -25.69 23.62 7.55
CA ARG A 211 -26.12 23.89 8.94
C ARG A 211 -24.94 24.09 9.89
N HIS A 212 -23.85 23.35 9.67
CA HIS A 212 -22.60 23.46 10.41
C HIS A 212 -21.65 24.56 9.88
N ARG A 213 -22.04 25.31 8.84
CA ARG A 213 -21.24 26.39 8.21
C ARG A 213 -19.86 25.92 7.73
N LEU A 214 -19.78 24.72 7.16
CA LEU A 214 -18.51 24.07 6.79
C LEU A 214 -17.91 24.53 5.44
N ALA A 215 -18.16 25.77 4.98
CA ALA A 215 -17.49 26.31 3.79
C ALA A 215 -15.96 26.31 3.93
N GLY A 216 -15.45 26.51 5.15
CA GLY A 216 -14.03 26.42 5.45
C GLY A 216 -13.43 25.03 5.13
N ALA A 217 -14.20 23.96 5.32
CA ALA A 217 -13.77 22.59 5.00
C ALA A 217 -13.65 22.38 3.50
N VAL A 218 -14.61 22.88 2.71
CA VAL A 218 -14.58 22.80 1.24
C VAL A 218 -13.38 23.58 0.68
N ARG A 219 -13.17 24.83 1.13
CA ARG A 219 -12.04 25.67 0.71
C ARG A 219 -10.69 25.00 1.02
N SER A 220 -10.54 24.51 2.24
CA SER A 220 -9.29 23.88 2.69
C SER A 220 -9.03 22.57 1.97
N THR A 221 -10.08 21.80 1.68
CA THR A 221 -9.99 20.60 0.84
C THR A 221 -9.53 20.94 -0.57
N GLY A 222 -10.15 21.95 -1.21
CA GLY A 222 -9.74 22.41 -2.54
C GLY A 222 -8.30 22.89 -2.59
N ALA A 223 -7.84 23.60 -1.55
CA ALA A 223 -6.46 24.04 -1.42
C ALA A 223 -5.49 22.86 -1.26
N ALA A 224 -5.83 21.86 -0.44
CA ALA A 224 -4.98 20.68 -0.19
C ALA A 224 -4.93 19.69 -1.36
N LEU A 225 -5.98 19.66 -2.19
CA LEU A 225 -6.05 18.86 -3.42
C LEU A 225 -5.37 19.52 -4.62
N LEU A 226 -5.06 20.81 -4.55
CA LEU A 226 -4.36 21.51 -5.62
C LEU A 226 -3.02 20.84 -5.93
N ASN A 227 -2.84 20.39 -7.17
CA ASN A 227 -1.66 19.63 -7.63
C ASN A 227 -1.43 18.30 -6.91
N ALA A 228 -2.44 17.72 -6.25
CA ALA A 228 -2.32 16.41 -5.61
C ALA A 228 -2.17 15.27 -6.64
N GLY A 229 -2.48 15.53 -7.92
CA GLY A 229 -2.35 14.55 -9.00
C GLY A 229 -3.34 13.39 -8.94
N LEU A 230 -4.43 13.56 -8.18
CA LEU A 230 -5.46 12.53 -7.98
C LEU A 230 -6.49 12.54 -9.11
N LEU A 231 -7.19 11.41 -9.29
CA LEU A 231 -8.33 11.34 -10.20
C LEU A 231 -9.54 12.08 -9.60
N VAL A 232 -10.37 12.68 -10.46
CA VAL A 232 -11.57 13.45 -10.06
C VAL A 232 -12.48 12.66 -9.11
N ALA A 233 -12.68 11.36 -9.35
CA ALA A 233 -13.45 10.51 -8.45
C ALA A 233 -12.82 10.39 -7.05
N SER A 234 -11.49 10.32 -6.96
CA SER A 234 -10.78 10.28 -5.68
C SER A 234 -10.86 11.63 -4.95
N GLU A 235 -10.79 12.75 -5.67
CA GLU A 235 -11.00 14.08 -5.09
C GLU A 235 -12.42 14.24 -4.51
N GLY A 236 -13.43 13.77 -5.24
CA GLY A 236 -14.82 13.75 -4.77
C GLY A 236 -15.04 12.82 -3.57
N ASP A 237 -14.38 11.66 -3.53
CA ASP A 237 -14.39 10.74 -2.39
C ASP A 237 -13.74 11.35 -1.13
N ILE A 238 -12.65 12.10 -1.30
CA ILE A 238 -11.99 12.81 -0.19
C ILE A 238 -12.90 13.92 0.35
N LEU A 239 -13.50 14.74 -0.51
CA LEU A 239 -14.41 15.81 -0.06
C LEU A 239 -15.60 15.26 0.73
N VAL A 240 -16.21 14.18 0.25
CA VAL A 240 -17.32 13.53 0.97
C VAL A 240 -16.86 13.05 2.34
N SER A 241 -15.70 12.40 2.42
CA SER A 241 -15.15 11.91 3.68
C SER A 241 -14.85 13.05 4.66
N VAL A 242 -14.30 14.17 4.17
CA VAL A 242 -14.07 15.39 4.98
C VAL A 242 -15.38 15.91 5.56
N LEU A 243 -16.42 16.06 4.74
CA LEU A 243 -17.70 16.59 5.20
C LEU A 243 -18.38 15.64 6.19
N GLN A 244 -18.32 14.33 5.94
CA GLN A 244 -18.83 13.31 6.86
C GLN A 244 -18.11 13.36 8.21
N ASP A 245 -16.78 13.43 8.22
CA ASP A 245 -16.00 13.49 9.46
C ASP A 245 -16.22 14.79 10.22
N CYS A 246 -16.26 15.93 9.53
CA CYS A 246 -16.54 17.23 10.17
C CYS A 246 -17.93 17.24 10.81
N THR A 247 -18.95 16.70 10.13
CA THR A 247 -20.32 16.64 10.66
C THR A 247 -20.45 15.63 11.80
N ALA A 248 -19.83 14.45 11.69
CA ALA A 248 -19.79 13.45 12.76
C ALA A 248 -19.08 13.97 14.01
N ALA A 249 -18.03 14.76 13.85
CA ALA A 249 -17.31 15.42 14.94
C ALA A 249 -18.05 16.66 15.50
N ASN A 250 -19.22 17.02 14.96
CA ASN A 250 -20.00 18.22 15.29
C ASN A 250 -19.18 19.52 15.19
N LEU A 251 -18.25 19.60 14.24
CA LEU A 251 -17.50 20.83 14.02
C LEU A 251 -18.41 21.91 13.42
N ASP A 252 -18.06 23.16 13.69
CA ASP A 252 -18.67 24.31 13.03
C ASP A 252 -17.61 25.15 12.30
N GLY A 253 -18.06 26.06 11.43
CA GLY A 253 -17.17 26.93 10.65
C GLY A 253 -16.25 27.85 11.45
N SER A 254 -16.39 27.96 12.78
CA SER A 254 -15.45 28.69 13.63
C SER A 254 -14.25 27.84 14.08
N MET A 255 -14.34 26.52 13.97
CA MET A 255 -13.32 25.54 14.39
C MET A 255 -12.32 25.25 13.26
N GLN A 256 -11.76 26.28 12.64
CA GLN A 256 -10.94 26.14 11.42
C GLN A 256 -9.73 25.22 11.61
N THR A 257 -9.06 25.28 12.77
CA THR A 257 -7.89 24.41 13.04
C THR A 257 -8.26 22.93 13.08
N ASP A 258 -9.40 22.58 13.69
CA ASP A 258 -9.87 21.19 13.73
C ASP A 258 -10.33 20.73 12.34
N ILE A 259 -10.97 21.61 11.57
CA ILE A 259 -11.35 21.36 10.17
C ILE A 259 -10.10 21.09 9.33
N ASP A 260 -9.06 21.93 9.42
CA ASP A 260 -7.82 21.77 8.66
C ASP A 260 -7.12 20.45 8.99
N GLN A 261 -7.20 20.01 10.24
CA GLN A 261 -6.66 18.73 10.67
C GLN A 261 -7.41 17.55 10.03
N ILE A 262 -8.74 17.57 9.99
CA ILE A 262 -9.57 16.57 9.29
C ILE A 262 -9.24 16.56 7.80
N VAL A 263 -9.14 17.73 7.17
CA VAL A 263 -8.80 17.87 5.75
C VAL A 263 -7.43 17.26 5.47
N ALA A 264 -6.41 17.63 6.25
CA ALA A 264 -5.06 17.10 6.10
C ALA A 264 -5.03 15.57 6.22
N ASN A 265 -5.78 15.02 7.18
CA ASN A 265 -5.89 13.58 7.39
C ASN A 265 -6.57 12.89 6.20
N GLN A 266 -7.73 13.36 5.77
CA GLN A 266 -8.48 12.73 4.67
C GLN A 266 -7.75 12.82 3.33
N VAL A 267 -7.06 13.93 3.07
CA VAL A 267 -6.19 14.05 1.89
C VAL A 267 -5.01 13.08 1.98
N ALA A 268 -4.38 12.93 3.15
CA ALA A 268 -3.32 11.94 3.34
C ALA A 268 -3.81 10.51 3.11
N LEU A 269 -4.98 10.16 3.64
CA LEU A 269 -5.64 8.85 3.43
C LEU A 269 -6.00 8.61 1.95
N GLY A 270 -6.47 9.64 1.25
CA GLY A 270 -6.72 9.58 -0.19
C GLY A 270 -5.45 9.32 -1.00
N ARG A 271 -4.36 10.04 -0.72
CA ARG A 271 -3.04 9.84 -1.37
C ARG A 271 -2.45 8.46 -1.05
N ALA A 272 -2.64 7.99 0.18
CA ALA A 272 -2.26 6.65 0.61
C ALA A 272 -2.99 5.56 -0.19
N THR A 273 -4.30 5.73 -0.38
CA THR A 273 -5.14 4.83 -1.19
C THR A 273 -4.66 4.80 -2.64
N ASP A 274 -4.30 5.96 -3.20
CA ASP A 274 -3.82 6.05 -4.57
C ASP A 274 -2.43 5.40 -4.74
N SER A 275 -1.54 5.62 -3.77
CA SER A 275 -0.23 4.97 -3.70
C SER A 275 -0.36 3.44 -3.60
N ALA A 276 -1.36 2.95 -2.85
CA ALA A 276 -1.68 1.52 -2.78
C ALA A 276 -2.05 0.97 -4.16
N ARG A 277 -2.89 1.69 -4.92
CA ARG A 277 -3.26 1.31 -6.29
C ARG A 277 -2.03 1.32 -7.21
N ALA A 278 -1.19 2.34 -7.14
CA ALA A 278 0.05 2.44 -7.93
C ALA A 278 0.98 1.26 -7.67
N GLN A 279 1.17 0.88 -6.41
CA GLN A 279 1.95 -0.30 -6.02
C GLN A 279 1.40 -1.59 -6.63
N MET A 280 0.08 -1.78 -6.64
CA MET A 280 -0.55 -2.94 -7.31
C MET A 280 -0.28 -2.95 -8.82
N VAL A 281 -0.24 -1.79 -9.48
CA VAL A 281 0.13 -1.70 -10.90
C VAL A 281 1.60 -2.05 -11.13
N ILE A 282 2.50 -1.57 -10.26
CA ILE A 282 3.92 -1.91 -10.32
C ILE A 282 4.11 -3.42 -10.23
N GLU A 283 3.50 -4.07 -9.24
CA GLU A 283 3.58 -5.52 -9.05
C GLU A 283 3.04 -6.29 -10.26
N ALA A 284 1.83 -5.94 -10.72
CA ALA A 284 1.22 -6.59 -11.88
C ALA A 284 2.08 -6.42 -13.15
N THR A 285 2.76 -5.29 -13.30
CA THR A 285 3.65 -5.01 -14.45
C THR A 285 4.94 -5.82 -14.35
N ILE A 286 5.55 -5.91 -13.16
CA ILE A 286 6.75 -6.74 -12.94
C ILE A 286 6.43 -8.20 -13.26
N ASP A 287 5.30 -8.72 -12.79
CA ASP A 287 4.88 -10.10 -13.04
C ASP A 287 4.60 -10.34 -14.53
N ALA A 288 3.98 -9.39 -15.23
CA ALA A 288 3.77 -9.48 -16.68
C ALA A 288 5.08 -9.52 -17.47
N VAL A 289 6.05 -8.67 -17.12
CA VAL A 289 7.37 -8.64 -17.76
C VAL A 289 8.11 -9.97 -17.53
N ARG A 290 8.04 -10.53 -16.32
CA ARG A 290 8.62 -11.84 -15.99
C ARG A 290 7.93 -12.98 -16.75
N ALA A 291 6.62 -12.90 -16.94
CA ALA A 291 5.84 -13.85 -17.73
C ALA A 291 6.04 -13.69 -19.25
N GLY A 292 6.81 -12.70 -19.70
CA GLY A 292 7.05 -12.45 -21.12
C GLY A 292 5.85 -11.87 -21.87
N VAL A 293 4.94 -11.20 -21.17
CA VAL A 293 3.81 -10.50 -21.82
C VAL A 293 4.35 -9.41 -22.74
N PRO A 294 3.97 -9.36 -24.02
CA PRO A 294 4.45 -8.34 -24.94
C PRO A 294 3.79 -6.99 -24.65
N LEU A 295 4.57 -6.00 -24.21
CA LEU A 295 4.13 -4.64 -23.88
C LEU A 295 4.59 -3.58 -24.89
N GLY A 296 5.18 -4.00 -26.01
CA GLY A 296 5.90 -3.13 -26.95
C GLY A 296 7.36 -2.95 -26.57
N ALA A 297 8.25 -2.82 -27.57
CA ALA A 297 9.70 -2.85 -27.35
C ALA A 297 10.20 -1.78 -26.37
N LYS A 298 9.69 -0.55 -26.47
CA LYS A 298 10.08 0.57 -25.62
C LYS A 298 9.67 0.36 -24.16
N VAL A 299 8.39 0.06 -23.90
CA VAL A 299 7.91 -0.21 -22.54
C VAL A 299 8.59 -1.44 -21.95
N GLN A 300 8.82 -2.48 -22.75
CA GLN A 300 9.54 -3.68 -22.31
C GLN A 300 10.97 -3.35 -21.90
N GLU A 301 11.71 -2.56 -22.69
CA GLU A 301 13.07 -2.12 -22.38
C GLU A 301 13.11 -1.27 -21.10
N CYS A 302 12.23 -0.28 -20.98
CA CYS A 302 12.12 0.55 -19.77
C CYS A 302 11.83 -0.30 -18.53
N ASN A 303 10.86 -1.21 -18.61
CA ASN A 303 10.49 -2.06 -17.48
C ASN A 303 11.63 -3.01 -17.09
N GLN A 304 12.30 -3.62 -18.08
CA GLN A 304 13.46 -4.48 -17.85
C GLN A 304 14.62 -3.70 -17.21
N ALA A 305 14.88 -2.47 -17.67
CA ALA A 305 15.91 -1.60 -17.10
C ALA A 305 15.59 -1.23 -15.65
N ALA A 306 14.34 -0.84 -15.35
CA ALA A 306 13.90 -0.51 -13.99
C ALA A 306 14.03 -1.72 -13.05
N ILE A 307 13.60 -2.91 -13.49
CA ILE A 307 13.75 -4.16 -12.75
C ILE A 307 15.24 -4.52 -12.54
N ALA A 308 16.08 -4.35 -13.57
CA ALA A 308 17.51 -4.61 -13.46
C ALA A 308 18.19 -3.66 -12.47
N ALA A 309 17.84 -2.37 -12.48
CA ALA A 309 18.37 -1.37 -11.56
C ALA A 309 17.97 -1.66 -10.11
N ALA A 310 16.71 -2.02 -9.85
CA ALA A 310 16.26 -2.44 -8.52
C ALA A 310 16.98 -3.71 -8.04
N ASN A 311 17.15 -4.70 -8.93
CA ASN A 311 17.91 -5.92 -8.63
C ASN A 311 19.40 -5.63 -8.35
N GLN A 312 19.97 -4.60 -8.96
CA GLN A 312 21.35 -4.19 -8.70
C GLN A 312 21.51 -3.62 -7.29
N VAL A 313 20.59 -2.76 -6.84
CA VAL A 313 20.57 -2.22 -5.47
C VAL A 313 20.45 -3.36 -4.45
N TRP A 314 19.54 -4.30 -4.69
CA TRP A 314 19.40 -5.52 -3.89
C TRP A 314 20.68 -6.36 -3.84
N SER A 315 21.32 -6.56 -5.00
CA SER A 315 22.57 -7.31 -5.10
C SER A 315 23.69 -6.65 -4.30
N GLN A 316 23.76 -5.31 -4.28
CA GLN A 316 24.75 -4.59 -3.46
C GLN A 316 24.51 -4.81 -1.96
N GLN A 317 23.26 -4.91 -1.51
CA GLN A 317 22.92 -5.20 -0.12
C GLN A 317 23.35 -6.61 0.30
N LEU A 318 23.10 -7.62 -0.53
CA LEU A 318 23.53 -9.01 -0.28
C LEU A 318 25.04 -9.11 0.01
N LEU A 319 25.83 -8.22 -0.59
CA LEU A 319 27.29 -8.15 -0.42
C LEU A 319 27.72 -7.35 0.80
N ARG A 320 26.86 -6.49 1.35
CA ARG A 320 27.14 -5.71 2.57
C ARG A 320 26.89 -6.50 3.85
N MET A 321 26.01 -7.50 3.81
CA MET A 321 25.59 -8.26 5.00
C MET A 321 26.36 -9.57 5.15
N THR A 322 27.28 -9.63 6.12
CA THR A 322 28.19 -10.77 6.32
C THR A 322 28.02 -11.39 7.71
N PRO A 323 28.07 -12.74 7.85
CA PRO A 323 28.17 -13.42 9.15
C PRO A 323 29.38 -12.99 9.99
N GLN A 324 30.40 -12.40 9.36
CA GLN A 324 31.54 -11.82 10.06
C GLN A 324 31.13 -10.62 10.94
N ARG A 325 30.11 -9.83 10.58
CA ARG A 325 29.53 -8.78 11.45
C ARG A 325 28.89 -9.37 12.71
N LEU A 326 28.21 -10.51 12.61
CA LEU A 326 27.66 -11.24 13.77
C LEU A 326 28.79 -11.68 14.73
N ARG A 327 29.87 -12.25 14.19
CA ARG A 327 31.02 -12.70 15.00
C ARG A 327 31.78 -11.53 15.66
N LEU A 328 31.94 -10.41 14.96
CA LEU A 328 32.58 -9.20 15.48
C LEU A 328 31.78 -8.53 16.61
N ARG A 329 30.43 -8.53 16.55
CA ARG A 329 29.60 -8.00 17.64
C ARG A 329 29.68 -8.84 18.92
N ASN A 330 29.66 -10.17 18.80
CA ASN A 330 29.71 -11.08 19.95
C ASN A 330 31.11 -11.17 20.60
N THR A 331 32.15 -10.71 19.92
CA THR A 331 33.51 -10.63 20.46
C THR A 331 33.84 -9.26 21.07
N LEU A 332 33.01 -8.24 20.79
CA LEU A 332 33.09 -6.95 21.48
C LEU A 332 32.36 -7.06 22.82
N PRO A 333 32.96 -6.59 23.93
CA PRO A 333 32.25 -6.50 25.20
C PRO A 333 31.03 -5.61 25.00
N GLN A 334 29.82 -6.15 25.21
CA GLN A 334 28.64 -5.32 25.30
C GLN A 334 28.83 -4.40 26.50
N ALA A 335 29.06 -3.11 26.26
CA ALA A 335 29.05 -2.12 27.32
C ALA A 335 27.69 -2.20 28.01
N PRO A 336 27.62 -2.25 29.35
CA PRO A 336 26.36 -2.33 30.05
C PRO A 336 25.51 -1.13 29.64
N ASP A 337 24.30 -1.41 29.13
CA ASP A 337 23.30 -0.40 28.78
C ASP A 337 23.15 0.59 29.93
N GLN A 338 23.72 1.78 29.76
CA GLN A 338 23.38 2.92 30.59
C GLN A 338 21.99 3.41 30.16
N ARG A 339 20.97 2.68 30.60
CA ARG A 339 19.63 3.22 30.74
C ARG A 339 19.69 4.32 31.79
N LYS A 340 19.84 5.58 31.35
CA LYS A 340 19.31 6.78 32.03
C LYS A 340 19.61 8.06 31.24
N ASN A 341 18.52 8.82 31.06
CA ASN A 341 18.41 10.28 30.87
C ASN A 341 18.14 10.79 29.44
N ASP A 342 16.90 11.27 29.25
CA ASP A 342 16.43 12.55 28.66
C ASP A 342 17.07 13.20 27.42
N ASP A 343 18.09 12.62 26.77
CA ASP A 343 18.62 13.16 25.52
C ASP A 343 18.01 12.47 24.29
N THR A 344 17.17 13.22 23.59
CA THR A 344 16.56 12.91 22.28
C THR A 344 17.57 12.78 21.13
N SER A 345 18.87 12.86 21.41
CA SER A 345 19.95 12.74 20.43
C SER A 345 20.79 11.47 20.55
N SER A 346 20.39 10.51 21.38
CA SER A 346 21.09 9.21 21.44
C SER A 346 20.96 8.48 20.11
N PRO A 347 22.05 7.89 19.56
CA PRO A 347 21.98 7.15 18.32
C PRO A 347 20.96 6.02 18.47
N PRO A 348 20.18 5.73 17.42
CA PRO A 348 19.08 4.80 17.54
C PRO A 348 19.61 3.45 18.02
N ASP A 349 18.97 2.89 19.05
CA ASP A 349 19.13 1.49 19.47
C ASP A 349 18.61 0.62 18.30
N LEU A 350 19.48 0.50 17.30
CA LEU A 350 19.32 -0.37 16.15
C LEU A 350 19.91 -1.70 16.57
N ASP A 351 19.12 -2.75 16.42
CA ASP A 351 19.60 -4.12 16.53
C ASP A 351 19.73 -4.78 15.15
N PRO A 352 20.52 -4.19 14.21
CA PRO A 352 20.50 -4.61 12.81
C PRO A 352 20.95 -6.06 12.65
N VAL A 353 21.74 -6.56 13.61
CA VAL A 353 22.34 -7.91 13.61
C VAL A 353 21.32 -9.00 13.95
N ASN A 354 20.50 -8.81 14.99
CA ASN A 354 19.46 -9.79 15.33
C ASN A 354 18.31 -9.71 14.32
N THR A 355 17.96 -8.48 13.91
CA THR A 355 16.98 -8.26 12.86
C THR A 355 17.35 -8.94 11.54
N TRP A 356 18.61 -8.84 11.12
CA TRP A 356 19.11 -9.56 9.95
C TRP A 356 18.96 -11.07 10.09
N SER A 357 19.28 -11.61 11.27
CA SER A 357 19.23 -13.05 11.54
C SER A 357 17.79 -13.58 11.47
N VAL A 358 16.82 -12.82 11.99
CA VAL A 358 15.39 -13.13 11.89
C VAL A 358 14.92 -13.05 10.43
N ASN A 359 15.29 -12.01 9.69
CA ASN A 359 14.94 -11.85 8.28
C ASN A 359 15.44 -13.06 7.46
N LYS A 360 16.70 -13.45 7.67
CA LYS A 360 17.29 -14.61 6.99
C LYS A 360 16.67 -15.93 7.40
N LEU A 361 16.36 -16.11 8.69
CA LEU A 361 15.66 -17.29 9.16
C LEU A 361 14.32 -17.46 8.45
N VAL A 362 13.49 -16.41 8.41
CA VAL A 362 12.17 -16.42 7.74
C VAL A 362 12.30 -16.77 6.26
N GLN A 363 13.30 -16.19 5.58
CA GLN A 363 13.58 -16.50 4.17
C GLN A 363 13.97 -17.97 3.96
N TRP A 364 14.83 -18.53 4.82
CA TRP A 364 15.33 -19.90 4.65
C TRP A 364 14.29 -20.97 5.01
N ILE A 365 13.42 -20.72 5.99
CA ILE A 365 12.31 -21.63 6.32
C ILE A 365 11.11 -21.46 5.37
N GLY A 366 11.10 -20.40 4.55
CA GLY A 366 10.09 -20.15 3.51
C GLY A 366 8.70 -19.84 4.05
N GLY A 367 8.59 -19.32 5.26
CA GLY A 367 7.31 -19.28 5.97
C GLY A 367 7.35 -18.59 7.33
N PRO A 368 6.19 -18.36 7.97
CA PRO A 368 6.19 -18.19 9.41
C PRO A 368 6.65 -19.51 10.02
N ILE A 369 6.91 -19.51 11.31
CA ILE A 369 7.11 -20.76 12.03
C ILE A 369 5.75 -21.51 12.01
N SER A 370 5.57 -22.43 11.06
CA SER A 370 4.26 -22.89 10.56
C SER A 370 3.66 -24.08 11.32
N ASP A 371 2.33 -24.23 11.20
CA ASP A 371 1.45 -25.34 11.64
C ASP A 371 1.85 -26.73 11.13
N LYS A 372 2.60 -26.83 10.03
CA LYS A 372 3.05 -28.11 9.49
C LYS A 372 4.33 -28.52 10.19
N GLU A 373 4.46 -29.83 10.43
CA GLU A 373 5.64 -30.39 11.09
C GLU A 373 6.93 -29.86 10.44
N PRO A 374 7.76 -29.07 11.15
CA PRO A 374 8.82 -28.32 10.51
C PRO A 374 9.83 -29.27 9.86
N GLN A 375 10.07 -29.09 8.56
CA GLN A 375 11.10 -29.87 7.87
C GLN A 375 12.50 -29.48 8.39
N PRO A 376 13.43 -30.42 8.54
CA PRO A 376 14.82 -30.12 8.89
C PRO A 376 15.41 -29.11 7.90
N LEU A 377 16.15 -28.12 8.41
CA LEU A 377 16.85 -27.18 7.54
C LEU A 377 18.03 -27.87 6.87
N ASP A 378 18.01 -27.95 5.54
CA ASP A 378 19.17 -28.37 4.75
C ASP A 378 20.20 -27.23 4.69
N ARG A 379 21.01 -27.14 5.74
CA ARG A 379 22.04 -26.11 5.90
C ARG A 379 23.03 -26.11 4.74
N LYS A 380 23.34 -27.29 4.17
CA LYS A 380 24.25 -27.43 3.03
C LYS A 380 23.64 -26.83 1.76
N ALA A 381 22.37 -27.11 1.48
CA ALA A 381 21.66 -26.51 0.36
C ALA A 381 21.53 -24.98 0.51
N ILE A 382 21.28 -24.49 1.73
CA ILE A 382 21.21 -23.05 2.03
C ILE A 382 22.56 -22.38 1.77
N VAL A 383 23.66 -22.95 2.27
CA VAL A 383 25.03 -22.45 1.99
C VAL A 383 25.28 -22.38 0.49
N ALA A 384 24.97 -23.45 -0.25
CA ALA A 384 25.16 -23.47 -1.70
C ALA A 384 24.34 -22.37 -2.39
N LYS A 385 23.07 -22.19 -2.02
CA LYS A 385 22.18 -21.17 -2.57
C LYS A 385 22.68 -19.75 -2.28
N GLU A 386 23.07 -19.46 -1.04
CA GLU A 386 23.59 -18.14 -0.63
C GLU A 386 24.95 -17.85 -1.30
N LYS A 387 25.83 -18.85 -1.43
CA LYS A 387 27.10 -18.69 -2.19
C LYS A 387 26.84 -18.35 -3.65
N THR A 388 25.92 -19.05 -4.31
CA THR A 388 25.54 -18.75 -5.70
C THR A 388 24.97 -17.34 -5.82
N ALA A 389 24.02 -16.97 -4.97
CA ALA A 389 23.40 -15.64 -4.98
C ALA A 389 24.44 -14.51 -4.77
N ARG A 390 25.40 -14.71 -3.86
CA ARG A 390 26.50 -13.76 -3.64
C ARG A 390 27.46 -13.69 -4.82
N GLN A 391 27.77 -14.83 -5.44
CA GLN A 391 28.62 -14.85 -6.62
C GLN A 391 27.96 -14.10 -7.78
N GLU A 392 26.67 -14.34 -8.02
CA GLU A 392 25.89 -13.57 -9.00
C GLU A 392 25.87 -12.08 -8.67
N ALA A 393 25.66 -11.72 -7.40
CA ALA A 393 25.68 -10.34 -6.96
C ALA A 393 27.03 -9.66 -7.22
N ARG A 394 28.16 -10.35 -6.98
CA ARG A 394 29.52 -9.85 -7.29
C ARG A 394 29.70 -9.55 -8.78
N VAL A 395 29.25 -10.47 -9.63
CA VAL A 395 29.28 -10.31 -11.08
C VAL A 395 28.43 -9.12 -11.52
N LYS A 396 27.19 -9.02 -11.03
CA LYS A 396 26.24 -7.95 -11.38
C LYS A 396 26.70 -6.57 -10.89
N THR A 397 27.39 -6.50 -9.75
CA THR A 397 27.84 -5.23 -9.14
C THR A 397 29.25 -4.82 -9.54
N ARG A 398 29.96 -5.63 -10.35
CA ARG A 398 31.36 -5.39 -10.75
C ARG A 398 32.29 -5.13 -9.56
N MET A 399 32.07 -5.83 -8.44
CA MET A 399 32.86 -5.63 -7.22
C MET A 399 34.34 -6.00 -7.45
N PRO A 400 35.32 -5.21 -6.96
CA PRO A 400 36.73 -5.53 -7.09
C PRO A 400 37.09 -6.89 -6.45
N GLU A 401 37.82 -7.76 -7.17
CA GLU A 401 38.18 -9.11 -6.72
C GLU A 401 38.89 -9.13 -5.35
N LYS A 402 39.68 -8.11 -5.03
CA LYS A 402 40.39 -8.00 -3.75
C LYS A 402 39.44 -7.86 -2.55
N ILE A 403 38.31 -7.16 -2.71
CA ILE A 403 37.30 -7.01 -1.65
C ILE A 403 36.43 -8.27 -1.58
N ALA A 404 36.14 -8.89 -2.74
CA ALA A 404 35.38 -10.14 -2.84
C ALA A 404 36.07 -11.36 -2.19
N ARG A 405 37.41 -11.37 -2.09
CA ARG A 405 38.18 -12.47 -1.48
C ARG A 405 38.27 -12.40 0.05
N THR A 406 38.09 -11.22 0.66
CA THR A 406 38.12 -11.03 2.13
C THR A 406 36.80 -11.42 2.82
N ASP A 407 35.70 -11.44 2.08
CA ASP A 407 34.40 -11.91 2.52
C ASP A 407 34.34 -13.45 2.41
N LEU A 408 35.00 -14.09 3.39
CA LEU A 408 35.24 -15.53 3.47
C LEU A 408 33.95 -16.35 3.48
N ASP A 409 34.03 -17.47 2.78
CA ASP A 409 33.01 -18.50 2.54
C ASP A 409 32.01 -18.69 3.69
N LEU A 410 30.74 -18.34 3.42
CA LEU A 410 29.61 -18.73 4.26
C LEU A 410 29.66 -20.25 4.52
N THR A 411 29.70 -20.66 5.79
CA THR A 411 29.77 -22.08 6.19
C THR A 411 28.44 -22.57 6.74
N GLU A 412 28.28 -23.89 6.88
CA GLU A 412 27.10 -24.46 7.56
C GLU A 412 27.02 -24.01 9.03
N ALA A 413 28.17 -23.76 9.68
CA ALA A 413 28.23 -23.21 11.02
C ALA A 413 27.70 -21.77 11.08
N ASP A 414 27.93 -20.95 10.06
CA ASP A 414 27.37 -19.61 9.97
C ASP A 414 25.84 -19.63 9.83
N ILE A 415 25.33 -20.55 9.01
CA ILE A 415 23.89 -20.78 8.89
C ILE A 415 23.31 -21.25 10.23
N GLY A 416 23.96 -22.23 10.88
CA GLY A 416 23.54 -22.75 12.18
C GLY A 416 23.47 -21.66 13.25
N PHE A 417 24.50 -20.82 13.33
CA PHE A 417 24.55 -19.68 14.23
C PHE A 417 23.44 -18.66 13.95
N THR A 418 23.25 -18.29 12.67
CA THR A 418 22.21 -17.34 12.25
C THR A 418 20.80 -17.87 12.56
N VAL A 419 20.56 -19.17 12.34
CA VAL A 419 19.29 -19.83 12.66
C VAL A 419 19.04 -19.81 14.16
N GLN A 420 20.02 -20.18 14.99
CA GLN A 420 19.88 -20.15 16.44
C GLN A 420 19.60 -18.73 16.95
N ASN A 421 20.33 -17.73 16.45
CA ASN A 421 20.13 -16.34 16.82
C ASN A 421 18.73 -15.83 16.43
N GLY A 422 18.28 -16.15 15.22
CA GLY A 422 16.93 -15.80 14.76
C GLY A 422 15.82 -16.46 15.58
N LEU A 423 15.97 -17.74 15.93
CA LEU A 423 15.00 -18.47 16.76
C LEU A 423 14.98 -17.94 18.20
N GLY A 424 16.15 -17.63 18.77
CA GLY A 424 16.27 -16.99 20.09
C GLY A 424 15.60 -15.63 20.13
N THR A 425 15.82 -14.80 19.11
CA THR A 425 15.18 -13.47 18.98
C THR A 425 13.66 -13.58 18.85
N TYR A 426 13.16 -14.58 18.12
CA TYR A 426 11.71 -14.85 18.05
C TYR A 426 11.16 -15.31 19.41
N ALA A 427 11.89 -16.17 20.12
CA ALA A 427 11.50 -16.63 21.46
C ALA A 427 11.41 -15.46 22.44
N ASP A 428 12.39 -14.55 22.40
CA ASP A 428 12.38 -13.29 23.16
C ASP A 428 11.13 -12.47 22.90
N PHE A 429 10.75 -12.32 21.63
CA PHE A 429 9.53 -11.63 21.24
C PHE A 429 8.28 -12.29 21.84
N CYS A 430 8.15 -13.62 21.74
CA CYS A 430 7.01 -14.35 22.31
C CYS A 430 6.95 -14.21 23.84
N ILE A 431 8.09 -14.37 24.53
CA ILE A 431 8.17 -14.19 25.99
C ILE A 431 7.67 -12.79 26.36
N TRP A 432 8.17 -11.78 25.66
CA TRP A 432 7.81 -10.40 25.92
C TRP A 432 6.32 -10.12 25.69
N GLU A 433 5.72 -10.66 24.63
CA GLU A 433 4.28 -10.54 24.37
C GLU A 433 3.43 -11.22 25.46
N ILE A 434 3.82 -12.43 25.89
CA ILE A 434 3.13 -13.18 26.95
C ILE A 434 3.19 -12.41 28.28
N GLU A 435 4.39 -11.98 28.68
CA GLU A 435 4.61 -11.26 29.93
C GLU A 435 3.83 -9.93 29.98
N ARG A 436 3.72 -9.22 28.85
CA ARG A 436 2.94 -7.98 28.76
C ARG A 436 1.44 -8.22 28.86
N SER A 437 0.95 -9.25 28.17
CA SER A 437 -0.47 -9.61 28.13
C SER A 437 -0.99 -10.10 29.48
N LYS A 438 -0.11 -10.65 30.34
CA LYS A 438 -0.42 -11.04 31.73
C LYS A 438 -1.12 -9.95 32.55
N SER A 439 -0.81 -8.68 32.26
CA SER A 439 -1.37 -7.56 33.00
C SER A 439 -2.73 -7.06 32.48
N LEU A 440 -3.22 -7.62 31.38
CA LEU A 440 -4.47 -7.20 30.71
C LEU A 440 -5.61 -8.21 30.88
N ILE A 441 -5.30 -9.50 31.01
CA ILE A 441 -6.29 -10.56 31.17
C ILE A 441 -6.01 -11.31 32.46
N ASN A 442 -6.96 -11.26 33.39
CA ASN A 442 -6.92 -12.11 34.56
C ASN A 442 -7.64 -13.42 34.23
N ASP A 443 -6.89 -14.52 34.26
CA ASP A 443 -7.41 -15.88 34.36
C ASP A 443 -8.24 -16.38 33.14
N SER A 444 -7.55 -16.69 32.02
CA SER A 444 -8.16 -17.37 30.85
C SER A 444 -7.42 -18.65 30.48
N THR A 445 -8.09 -19.58 29.78
CA THR A 445 -7.47 -20.80 29.25
C THR A 445 -6.30 -20.48 28.31
N ALA A 446 -6.43 -19.43 27.48
CA ALA A 446 -5.36 -18.97 26.61
C ALA A 446 -4.16 -18.39 27.39
N MET A 447 -4.41 -17.72 28.52
CA MET A 447 -3.36 -17.22 29.40
C MET A 447 -2.57 -18.38 30.02
N HIS A 448 -3.24 -19.42 30.51
CA HIS A 448 -2.56 -20.61 31.04
C HIS A 448 -1.69 -21.27 29.97
N ALA A 449 -2.24 -21.47 28.76
CA ALA A 449 -1.49 -22.01 27.64
C ALA A 449 -0.24 -21.17 27.29
N CYS A 450 -0.32 -19.84 27.39
CA CYS A 450 0.84 -18.96 27.22
C CYS A 450 1.86 -19.10 28.36
N MET A 451 1.40 -19.14 29.61
CA MET A 451 2.27 -19.28 30.78
C MET A 451 3.06 -20.61 30.77
N ASP A 452 2.43 -21.70 30.33
CA ASP A 452 3.08 -23.03 30.18
C ASP A 452 4.22 -23.03 29.15
N LEU A 453 4.22 -22.05 28.23
CA LEU A 453 5.24 -21.93 27.18
C LEU A 453 6.46 -21.09 27.62
N LEU A 454 6.37 -20.31 28.69
CA LEU A 454 7.45 -19.39 29.10
C LEU A 454 8.76 -20.09 29.39
N ALA A 455 8.77 -21.13 30.23
CA ALA A 455 10.00 -21.84 30.59
C ALA A 455 10.65 -22.54 29.37
N PRO A 456 9.89 -23.25 28.51
CA PRO A 456 10.42 -23.74 27.24
C PRO A 456 11.00 -22.64 26.34
N LEU A 457 10.32 -21.49 26.21
CA LEU A 457 10.79 -20.37 25.38
C LEU A 457 12.07 -19.74 25.93
N GLN A 458 12.20 -19.62 27.26
CA GLN A 458 13.42 -19.12 27.90
C GLN A 458 14.63 -20.01 27.57
N ARG A 459 14.44 -21.34 27.55
CA ARG A 459 15.51 -22.27 27.12
C ARG A 459 15.94 -22.05 25.67
N VAL A 460 14.99 -21.70 24.78
CA VAL A 460 15.31 -21.38 23.38
C VAL A 460 16.11 -20.09 23.30
N ARG A 461 15.65 -19.02 23.97
CA ARG A 461 16.36 -17.75 24.07
C ARG A 461 17.79 -17.93 24.54
N ASP A 462 17.98 -18.72 25.60
CA ASP A 462 19.27 -18.96 26.22
C ASP A 462 20.17 -19.93 25.41
N GLY A 463 19.72 -20.39 24.23
CA GLY A 463 20.47 -21.27 23.33
C GLY A 463 20.59 -22.72 23.82
N LEU A 464 19.76 -23.15 24.78
CA LEU A 464 19.82 -24.46 25.43
C LEU A 464 19.04 -25.56 24.70
N GLU A 465 18.35 -25.23 23.60
CA GLU A 465 17.65 -26.19 22.74
C GLU A 465 18.23 -26.17 21.32
N PRO A 466 19.07 -27.15 20.95
CA PRO A 466 19.74 -27.18 19.65
C PRO A 466 18.86 -27.70 18.50
N ASP A 467 17.73 -28.36 18.79
CA ASP A 467 16.85 -28.95 17.79
C ASP A 467 15.92 -27.90 17.17
N ASP A 468 16.30 -27.39 15.99
CA ASP A 468 15.56 -26.36 15.27
C ASP A 468 14.09 -26.73 14.98
N ARG A 469 13.74 -28.01 14.85
CA ARG A 469 12.37 -28.45 14.56
C ARG A 469 11.52 -28.37 15.81
N LYS A 470 12.06 -28.80 16.96
CA LYS A 470 11.38 -28.63 18.25
C LYS A 470 11.19 -27.17 18.60
N VAL A 471 12.23 -26.36 18.41
CA VAL A 471 12.15 -24.91 18.66
C VAL A 471 11.08 -24.27 17.79
N ARG A 472 11.06 -24.58 16.48
CA ARG A 472 10.02 -24.08 15.58
C ARG A 472 8.61 -24.53 16.00
N SER A 473 8.41 -25.80 16.34
CA SER A 473 7.12 -26.27 16.83
C SER A 473 6.67 -25.54 18.11
N LEU A 474 7.61 -25.24 19.02
CA LEU A 474 7.33 -24.48 20.24
C LEU A 474 6.93 -23.03 19.94
N LEU A 475 7.67 -22.34 19.07
CA LEU A 475 7.39 -20.94 18.71
C LEU A 475 6.07 -20.80 17.95
N TYR A 476 5.72 -21.78 17.11
CA TYR A 476 4.40 -21.86 16.49
C TYR A 476 3.28 -21.95 17.54
N ARG A 477 3.42 -22.85 18.53
CA ARG A 477 2.45 -22.97 19.63
C ARG A 477 2.32 -21.66 20.42
N ALA A 478 3.43 -20.94 20.62
CA ALA A 478 3.42 -19.64 21.27
C ALA A 478 2.66 -18.59 20.46
N ASP A 479 2.88 -18.49 19.14
CA ASP A 479 2.15 -17.56 18.28
C ASP A 479 0.64 -17.85 18.26
N VAL A 480 0.24 -19.13 18.18
CA VAL A 480 -1.17 -19.53 18.27
C VAL A 480 -1.77 -19.15 19.62
N ALA A 481 -1.06 -19.42 20.73
CA ALA A 481 -1.53 -19.12 22.07
C ALA A 481 -1.70 -17.60 22.27
N ILE A 482 -0.73 -16.79 21.81
CA ILE A 482 -0.81 -15.31 21.82
C ILE A 482 -1.98 -14.83 20.96
N GLY A 483 -2.19 -15.43 19.78
CA GLY A 483 -3.30 -15.11 18.90
C GLY A 483 -4.68 -15.38 19.53
N LEU A 484 -4.82 -16.50 20.24
CA LEU A 484 -6.03 -16.82 21.01
C LEU A 484 -6.20 -15.86 22.19
N LEU A 485 -5.12 -15.57 22.92
CA LEU A 485 -5.13 -14.64 24.04
C LEU A 485 -5.64 -13.25 23.61
N ARG A 486 -5.24 -12.77 22.43
CA ARG A 486 -5.71 -11.50 21.86
C ARG A 486 -7.20 -11.51 21.51
N LYS A 487 -7.75 -12.67 21.12
CA LYS A 487 -9.19 -12.82 20.81
C LYS A 487 -10.07 -12.83 22.06
N ASP A 488 -9.53 -13.27 23.19
CA ASP A 488 -10.24 -13.28 24.48
C ASP A 488 -10.45 -11.87 25.05
N ILE A 489 -9.85 -10.82 24.46
CA ILE A 489 -9.93 -9.45 24.96
C ILE A 489 -11.15 -8.74 24.35
N HIS A 490 -12.09 -8.36 25.21
CA HIS A 490 -13.32 -7.67 24.79
C HIS A 490 -13.08 -6.19 24.45
N VAL A 491 -13.70 -5.76 23.35
CA VAL A 491 -13.67 -4.38 22.89
C VAL A 491 -14.78 -3.58 23.58
N MET A 492 -14.41 -2.54 24.32
CA MET A 492 -15.37 -1.59 24.87
C MET A 492 -15.83 -0.60 23.79
N ALA A 493 -17.07 -0.11 23.93
CA ALA A 493 -17.55 0.96 23.06
C ALA A 493 -16.74 2.24 23.37
N VAL A 494 -16.09 2.78 22.36
CA VAL A 494 -15.28 4.01 22.48
C VAL A 494 -15.88 5.08 21.60
N ASP A 495 -15.84 6.31 22.12
CA ASP A 495 -16.28 7.52 21.45
C ASP A 495 -15.60 7.70 20.08
N ALA A 496 -16.41 8.04 19.06
CA ALA A 496 -15.96 8.16 17.67
C ALA A 496 -14.89 9.25 17.50
N ARG A 497 -14.99 10.35 18.26
CA ARG A 497 -14.02 11.46 18.21
C ARG A 497 -12.66 11.03 18.73
N THR A 498 -12.61 10.18 19.76
CA THR A 498 -11.34 9.61 20.27
C THR A 498 -10.67 8.72 19.23
N ARG A 499 -11.44 7.87 18.53
CA ARG A 499 -10.92 7.02 17.45
C ARG A 499 -10.36 7.84 16.30
N GLN A 500 -11.08 8.86 15.87
CA GLN A 500 -10.66 9.77 14.81
C GLN A 500 -9.38 10.50 15.19
N ARG A 501 -9.33 11.11 16.39
CA ARG A 501 -8.12 11.78 16.89
C ARG A 501 -6.92 10.85 16.95
N PHE A 502 -7.10 9.61 17.41
CA PHE A 502 -6.02 8.63 17.41
C PHE A 502 -5.53 8.31 16.00
N ALA A 503 -6.45 8.09 15.04
CA ALA A 503 -6.11 7.83 13.64
C ALA A 503 -5.26 8.96 13.05
N GLU A 504 -5.66 10.21 13.28
CA GLU A 504 -4.94 11.41 12.83
C GLU A 504 -3.54 11.48 13.44
N GLN A 505 -3.44 11.31 14.76
CA GLN A 505 -2.15 11.37 15.46
C GLN A 505 -1.22 10.22 15.08
N LEU A 506 -1.78 9.02 14.82
CA LEU A 506 -1.04 7.87 14.32
C LEU A 506 -0.49 8.17 12.92
N GLN A 507 -1.32 8.67 12.01
CA GLN A 507 -0.89 9.03 10.66
C GLN A 507 0.20 10.11 10.68
N MET A 508 0.03 11.14 11.51
CA MET A 508 1.03 12.20 11.69
C MET A 508 2.36 11.65 12.21
N ALA A 509 2.32 10.76 13.20
CA ALA A 509 3.52 10.10 13.73
C ALA A 509 4.19 9.25 12.65
N LEU A 510 3.44 8.39 11.94
CA LEU A 510 3.97 7.55 10.87
C LEU A 510 4.63 8.36 9.74
N THR A 511 4.07 9.52 9.39
CA THR A 511 4.58 10.36 8.30
C THR A 511 5.89 11.06 8.66
N ARG A 512 6.13 11.32 9.95
CA ARG A 512 7.36 11.95 10.46
C ARG A 512 8.49 10.94 10.72
N GLU A 513 8.14 9.67 10.85
CA GLU A 513 9.07 8.63 11.25
C GLU A 513 9.77 7.99 10.07
N GLN A 514 11.10 7.93 10.15
CA GLN A 514 11.88 7.11 9.23
C GLN A 514 11.73 5.64 9.61
N MET A 515 11.41 4.82 8.61
CA MET A 515 11.36 3.37 8.73
C MET A 515 12.75 2.80 8.57
N VAL A 516 13.26 2.18 9.64
CA VAL A 516 14.61 1.64 9.70
C VAL A 516 14.53 0.21 10.20
N GLU A 517 15.04 -0.75 9.43
CA GLU A 517 15.05 -2.16 9.79
C GLU A 517 15.70 -2.37 11.17
N GLY A 518 14.95 -2.91 12.13
CA GLY A 518 15.40 -3.20 13.48
C GLY A 518 15.27 -2.05 14.48
N LYS A 519 14.64 -0.94 14.11
CA LYS A 519 14.41 0.21 15.00
C LYS A 519 13.30 -0.08 16.02
N ARG A 520 13.67 -0.16 17.29
CA ARG A 520 12.79 -0.54 18.43
C ARG A 520 12.21 0.64 19.23
N HIS A 521 12.33 1.86 18.72
CA HIS A 521 11.94 3.10 19.37
C HIS A 521 11.52 4.10 18.29
N GLY A 522 10.83 5.16 18.68
CA GLY A 522 10.30 6.15 17.74
C GLY A 522 9.54 7.24 18.46
N GLY A 523 8.78 8.01 17.70
CA GLY A 523 8.00 9.12 18.21
C GLY A 523 6.81 8.71 19.07
N VAL A 524 6.08 9.73 19.50
CA VAL A 524 4.89 9.61 20.33
C VAL A 524 3.66 9.86 19.46
N ILE A 525 2.64 9.02 19.61
CA ILE A 525 1.31 9.29 19.08
C ILE A 525 0.68 10.31 20.01
N GLY A 526 0.45 11.54 19.54
CA GLY A 526 -0.03 12.69 20.32
C GLY A 526 -1.47 12.56 20.89
N CYS A 527 -1.99 11.34 20.97
CA CYS A 527 -3.28 10.99 21.54
C CYS A 527 -3.05 10.23 22.85
N ARG A 528 -3.41 10.83 23.98
CA ARG A 528 -3.34 10.16 25.29
C ARG A 528 -4.49 9.18 25.42
N LEU A 529 -4.19 7.93 25.76
CA LEU A 529 -5.16 6.86 25.92
C LEU A 529 -4.94 6.13 27.26
N SER A 530 -6.00 5.48 27.73
CA SER A 530 -5.94 4.62 28.90
C SER A 530 -5.67 3.16 28.50
N ARG A 531 -5.32 2.32 29.48
CA ARG A 531 -5.16 0.88 29.26
C ARG A 531 -6.39 0.21 28.63
N GLY A 532 -7.58 0.67 29.01
CA GLY A 532 -8.86 0.15 28.53
C GLY A 532 -9.14 0.46 27.06
N ASP A 533 -8.38 1.37 26.45
CA ASP A 533 -8.49 1.72 25.03
C ASP A 533 -7.68 0.78 24.12
N TRP A 534 -6.72 0.03 24.69
CA TRP A 534 -5.89 -0.89 23.92
C TRP A 534 -6.69 -1.88 23.04
N PRO A 535 -7.78 -2.53 23.51
CA PRO A 535 -8.50 -3.53 22.73
C PRO A 535 -9.04 -3.01 21.40
N TRP A 536 -9.64 -1.81 21.38
CA TRP A 536 -10.21 -1.26 20.13
C TRP A 536 -9.10 -0.80 19.17
N VAL A 537 -7.98 -0.29 19.71
CA VAL A 537 -6.81 0.08 18.89
C VAL A 537 -6.21 -1.17 18.25
N ALA A 538 -6.06 -2.25 19.02
CA ALA A 538 -5.58 -3.53 18.52
C ALA A 538 -6.55 -4.10 17.47
N GLU A 539 -7.86 -4.11 17.72
CA GLU A 539 -8.85 -4.56 16.74
C GLU A 539 -8.75 -3.80 15.42
N GLN A 540 -8.64 -2.47 15.48
CA GLN A 540 -8.67 -1.60 14.32
C GLN A 540 -7.33 -1.59 13.55
N TYR A 541 -6.19 -1.57 14.25
CA TYR A 541 -4.87 -1.30 13.67
C TYR A 541 -3.89 -2.47 13.71
N HIS A 542 -4.14 -3.54 14.46
CA HIS A 542 -3.23 -4.69 14.44
C HIS A 542 -3.29 -5.45 13.10
N ARG A 543 -2.12 -5.84 12.58
CA ARG A 543 -1.94 -6.52 11.29
C ARG A 543 -2.61 -5.75 10.16
N ARG A 544 -2.38 -4.44 10.09
CA ARG A 544 -2.90 -3.57 9.03
C ARG A 544 -1.79 -3.10 8.11
N TRP A 545 -2.01 -3.21 6.81
CA TRP A 545 -1.07 -2.81 5.78
C TRP A 545 -0.86 -1.29 5.75
N LEU A 546 0.40 -0.88 5.53
CA LEU A 546 0.83 0.50 5.31
C LEU A 546 1.24 0.69 3.83
N PRO A 547 0.29 0.98 2.92
CA PRO A 547 0.58 1.03 1.47
C PRO A 547 1.46 2.19 1.02
N TRP A 548 1.55 3.27 1.79
CA TRP A 548 2.26 4.49 1.39
C TRP A 548 3.76 4.48 1.69
N THR A 549 4.24 3.46 2.40
CA THR A 549 5.61 3.45 2.89
C THR A 549 6.48 2.69 1.88
N GLY A 550 6.87 3.36 0.80
CA GLY A 550 7.58 2.74 -0.32
C GLY A 550 9.06 2.42 -0.07
N GLN A 551 9.58 2.76 1.12
CA GLN A 551 10.99 2.60 1.46
C GLN A 551 11.22 2.09 2.89
N ILE A 552 12.33 1.40 3.06
CA ILE A 552 12.91 1.01 4.33
C ILE A 552 14.41 1.31 4.33
N THR A 553 14.92 1.80 5.44
CA THR A 553 16.36 2.03 5.61
C THR A 553 17.00 0.79 6.19
N ILE A 554 17.97 0.23 5.49
CA ILE A 554 18.71 -0.96 5.91
C ILE A 554 20.19 -0.59 5.97
N ASP A 555 20.82 -0.78 7.14
CA ASP A 555 22.21 -0.38 7.39
C ASP A 555 22.50 1.10 7.02
N GLY A 556 21.58 2.00 7.38
CA GLY A 556 21.70 3.43 7.10
C GLY A 556 21.52 3.82 5.62
N VAL A 557 21.12 2.87 4.77
CA VAL A 557 20.91 3.09 3.34
C VAL A 557 19.41 3.00 3.06
N PRO A 558 18.76 4.09 2.61
CA PRO A 558 17.37 4.05 2.15
C PRO A 558 17.24 3.13 0.95
N GLN A 559 16.24 2.27 0.96
CA GLN A 559 15.98 1.32 -0.11
C GLN A 559 14.48 1.25 -0.41
N PRO A 560 14.09 1.03 -1.67
CA PRO A 560 12.71 0.62 -1.96
C PRO A 560 12.36 -0.64 -1.18
N MET A 561 11.10 -0.75 -0.76
CA MET A 561 10.57 -2.07 -0.45
C MET A 561 10.61 -2.95 -1.70
N GLN A 562 11.01 -4.20 -1.53
CA GLN A 562 10.92 -5.20 -2.60
C GLN A 562 9.44 -5.57 -2.85
N PRO A 563 9.08 -6.11 -4.04
CA PRO A 563 7.70 -6.53 -4.33
C PRO A 563 7.16 -7.61 -3.39
N ASP A 564 8.04 -8.40 -2.78
CA ASP A 564 7.73 -9.41 -1.77
C ASP A 564 7.83 -8.86 -0.33
N GLN A 565 8.04 -7.55 -0.15
CA GLN A 565 8.09 -6.89 1.14
C GLN A 565 6.93 -5.90 1.30
N ALA A 566 6.44 -5.80 2.52
CA ALA A 566 5.43 -4.82 2.90
C ALA A 566 5.66 -4.37 4.33
N LEU A 567 5.02 -3.28 4.73
CA LEU A 567 5.00 -2.84 6.12
C LEU A 567 3.59 -2.98 6.68
N GLY A 568 3.50 -3.42 7.93
CA GLY A 568 2.23 -3.62 8.62
C GLY A 568 2.30 -3.13 10.06
N LEU A 569 1.18 -2.62 10.57
CA LEU A 569 1.07 -2.20 11.96
C LEU A 569 0.96 -3.39 12.91
N TYR A 570 1.60 -3.25 14.06
CA TYR A 570 1.57 -4.20 15.16
C TYR A 570 1.33 -3.45 16.47
N VAL A 571 0.15 -3.63 17.05
CA VAL A 571 -0.23 -3.05 18.35
C VAL A 571 0.13 -4.03 19.47
N THR A 572 0.81 -3.52 20.50
CA THR A 572 1.31 -4.29 21.66
C THR A 572 0.54 -3.88 22.92
N GLY A 573 0.43 -4.76 23.93
CA GLY A 573 -0.43 -4.54 25.12
C GLY A 573 0.13 -3.65 26.24
N LYS A 574 1.37 -3.18 26.13
CA LYS A 574 2.03 -2.38 27.18
C LYS A 574 3.16 -1.57 26.54
N SER A 575 3.76 -0.59 27.23
CA SER A 575 5.04 0.00 26.82
C SER A 575 6.20 -0.35 27.76
N LEU A 576 7.43 -0.40 27.22
CA LEU A 576 8.66 -0.52 28.02
C LEU A 576 9.19 0.86 28.46
N SER A 577 8.79 1.92 27.76
CA SER A 577 9.24 3.29 28.01
C SER A 577 8.35 4.06 28.99
N GLY A 578 7.51 3.35 29.77
CA GLY A 578 6.56 3.96 30.70
C GLY A 578 5.30 4.55 30.07
N HIS A 579 5.12 4.40 28.75
CA HIS A 579 3.89 4.72 28.04
C HIS A 579 2.80 3.65 28.27
N GLU A 580 1.57 3.93 27.83
CA GLU A 580 0.45 3.01 28.07
C GLU A 580 0.61 1.74 27.24
N PHE A 581 0.79 1.91 25.93
CA PHE A 581 1.11 0.83 24.99
C PHE A 581 1.85 1.35 23.75
N ASP A 582 2.38 0.42 22.94
CA ASP A 582 3.12 0.76 21.72
C ASP A 582 2.39 0.31 20.45
N VAL A 583 2.46 1.14 19.40
CA VAL A 583 2.11 0.79 18.01
C VAL A 583 3.40 0.75 17.20
N SER A 584 3.81 -0.44 16.80
CA SER A 584 5.00 -0.66 16.00
C SER A 584 4.68 -0.90 14.53
N VAL A 585 5.62 -0.59 13.65
CA VAL A 585 5.57 -0.95 12.23
C VAL A 585 6.49 -2.14 12.03
N HIS A 586 5.97 -3.23 11.49
CA HIS A 586 6.75 -4.44 11.23
C HIS A 586 7.01 -4.63 9.74
N LEU A 587 8.14 -5.24 9.40
CA LEU A 587 8.41 -5.77 8.07
C LEU A 587 7.63 -7.07 7.85
N TRP A 588 6.97 -7.16 6.70
CA TRP A 588 6.25 -8.34 6.24
C TRP A 588 6.89 -8.87 4.98
N GLN A 589 6.83 -10.19 4.80
CA GLN A 589 7.34 -10.86 3.62
C GLN A 589 6.29 -11.77 2.98
N ARG A 590 6.22 -11.75 1.65
CA ARG A 590 5.36 -12.62 0.86
C ARG A 590 5.91 -14.05 0.86
N LYS A 591 5.03 -15.04 1.01
CA LYS A 591 5.36 -16.46 0.92
C LYS A 591 5.88 -16.81 -0.48
N PRO A 592 6.90 -17.69 -0.60
CA PRO A 592 7.40 -18.13 -1.90
C PRO A 592 6.28 -18.70 -2.79
N GLY A 593 6.25 -18.27 -4.06
CA GLY A 593 5.26 -18.71 -5.04
C GLY A 593 3.86 -18.10 -4.88
N ARG A 594 3.68 -17.15 -3.96
CA ARG A 594 2.44 -16.38 -3.83
C ARG A 594 2.54 -15.06 -4.57
N HIS A 595 1.40 -14.59 -5.07
CA HIS A 595 1.30 -13.42 -5.96
C HIS A 595 0.25 -12.40 -5.51
N SER A 596 -0.42 -12.60 -4.38
CA SER A 596 -1.44 -11.67 -3.89
C SER A 596 -0.84 -10.42 -3.24
N ALA A 597 -1.64 -9.35 -3.22
CA ALA A 597 -1.29 -8.10 -2.59
C ALA A 597 -1.12 -8.23 -1.05
N PRO A 598 -0.36 -7.32 -0.41
CA PRO A 598 -0.15 -7.35 1.03
C PRO A 598 -1.43 -7.16 1.86
N GLY A 599 -2.35 -6.31 1.39
CA GLY A 599 -3.64 -6.06 2.03
C GLY A 599 -4.80 -6.82 1.39
N THR A 600 -5.82 -7.16 2.18
CA THR A 600 -7.07 -7.79 1.68
C THR A 600 -8.02 -6.80 1.00
N GLY A 601 -7.69 -5.51 0.99
CA GLY A 601 -8.52 -4.45 0.43
C GLY A 601 -7.71 -3.23 0.03
N ARG A 602 -8.40 -2.20 -0.47
CA ARG A 602 -7.81 -0.96 -0.99
C ARG A 602 -7.81 0.19 0.02
N ALA A 603 -8.49 0.05 1.15
CA ALA A 603 -8.60 1.09 2.16
C ALA A 603 -7.26 1.30 2.91
N PRO A 604 -6.99 2.51 3.42
CA PRO A 604 -5.92 2.73 4.38
C PRO A 604 -6.05 1.78 5.56
N TYR A 605 -4.93 1.22 6.02
CA TYR A 605 -4.94 0.21 7.08
C TYR A 605 -5.81 -1.01 6.77
N ALA A 606 -5.88 -1.45 5.51
CA ALA A 606 -6.52 -2.72 5.17
C ALA A 606 -5.88 -3.89 5.93
N PRO A 607 -6.64 -4.92 6.34
CA PRO A 607 -6.07 -6.11 6.97
C PRO A 607 -4.96 -6.73 6.11
N MET A 608 -3.86 -7.13 6.73
CA MET A 608 -2.81 -7.89 6.05
C MET A 608 -3.35 -9.24 5.60
N ASN A 609 -3.00 -9.65 4.38
CA ASN A 609 -3.30 -10.98 3.85
C ASN A 609 -2.36 -12.02 4.48
N THR A 610 -2.70 -12.50 5.68
CA THR A 610 -1.91 -13.49 6.42
C THR A 610 -1.84 -14.88 5.76
N GLU A 611 -2.68 -15.14 4.74
CA GLU A 611 -2.62 -16.38 3.98
C GLU A 611 -1.39 -16.44 3.08
N ASP A 612 -1.00 -15.32 2.49
CA ASP A 612 0.11 -15.22 1.54
C ASP A 612 1.28 -14.38 2.06
N TRP A 613 1.09 -13.62 3.15
CA TRP A 613 2.11 -12.76 3.76
C TRP A 613 2.36 -13.13 5.21
N ILE A 614 3.57 -12.84 5.67
CA ILE A 614 4.08 -13.21 6.98
C ILE A 614 4.65 -11.98 7.66
N ASP A 615 4.27 -11.77 8.91
CA ASP A 615 4.95 -10.82 9.78
C ASP A 615 6.33 -11.40 10.13
N THR A 616 7.39 -10.69 9.75
CA THR A 616 8.77 -11.11 10.10
C THR A 616 9.10 -10.81 11.57
N LEU A 617 8.22 -10.08 12.27
CA LEU A 617 8.39 -9.55 13.63
C LEU A 617 9.57 -8.59 13.78
N ILE A 618 10.07 -8.09 12.64
CA ILE A 618 11.13 -7.10 12.59
C ILE A 618 10.50 -5.72 12.74
N PRO A 619 10.70 -5.02 13.86
CA PRO A 619 10.22 -3.66 13.99
C PRO A 619 11.05 -2.73 13.09
N CYS A 620 10.36 -1.84 12.40
CA CYS A 620 10.91 -0.79 11.56
C CYS A 620 10.80 0.60 12.22
N THR A 621 9.88 0.72 13.18
CA THR A 621 9.78 1.82 14.16
C THR A 621 8.80 1.38 15.25
N VAL A 622 8.88 1.99 16.43
CA VAL A 622 7.95 1.75 17.55
C VAL A 622 7.43 3.10 18.02
N LEU A 623 6.13 3.33 17.85
CA LEU A 623 5.45 4.55 18.27
C LEU A 623 4.82 4.35 19.64
N HIS A 624 4.97 5.35 20.51
CA HIS A 624 4.52 5.25 21.90
C HIS A 624 3.19 5.97 22.11
N VAL A 625 2.23 5.33 22.80
CA VAL A 625 0.95 5.94 23.16
C VAL A 625 0.99 6.43 24.61
N PRO A 626 0.93 7.74 24.87
CA PRO A 626 1.04 8.29 26.22
C PRO A 626 -0.19 7.97 27.06
N SER A 627 0.00 7.78 28.37
CA SER A 627 -1.10 7.50 29.30
C SER A 627 -1.99 8.73 29.52
N ALA A 628 -3.29 8.50 29.66
CA ALA A 628 -4.29 9.54 29.97
C ALA A 628 -4.25 10.03 31.43
N GLY A 629 -3.58 9.30 32.33
CA GLY A 629 -3.50 9.60 33.76
C GLY A 629 -4.23 8.59 34.63
#